data_AF-A0A9P0B087-F1
#
_entry.id   AF-A0A9P0B087-F1
#
_cell.length_a   1.000
_cell.length_b   1.000
_cell.length_c   1.000
_cell.angle_alpha   90.00
_cell.angle_beta   90.00
_cell.angle_gamma   90.00
#
_symmetry.space_group_name_H-M   'P 1'
#
loop_
_entity.id
_entity.type
_entity.pdbx_description
1 polymer ?
#
loop_
_entity_poly.entity_id
_entity_poly.type
_entity_poly.pdbx_seq_one_letter_code
_entity_poly.pdbx_strand_id
1 'polypeptide(L)'
;MNTFWIYFYKMWPCNDAREMDLKPEDYDFNDKLSFQTIWLDYDSSCEKKFILNYFPCDNTMELIDLQVNRVFLRRTNLPAVRINDMFIGNEIRVYGRQIKIADYADRRTARFVGKYNEHTLALIKPGGMDQMADTLKIIEENDFKITKLKVCQLTRHEAKLFYDYSQEESYAPSLIEHIISGPVVAMEIVGENAVKRWNKLIGQTSSYEARRTSNDLHGSLNEELAVREAKFFFANHRSTTALRQKNTTCCVIKPHAVKDGNIGRIVKLIANENFAITAMQMFNLNKPNADEFLEVYKGVISDYNALVLSFLDGPCLALEVASKSGDCDVHGQFRKFCGPYDTEIAKQIRPNSLRAKFGVDKYKNAVHCTDLPDDTGIELEYFFKILNDYLNKLKAAKMKYCLVVVLFTICSGFPQKPIKLGNEEDREMRNQIALDCIDKIGIEKEMILKAVATRTFPEDRKYKDFLACSYKKQGFQQEDGTLSIENLKIFMERFYKREELSVMEPCALITGPTHGDIARSAAICLIESIEPLEAINDL
;
A
#
# COMPACT_ATOMS: atom_id res chain seq x y z
N MET A 1 -12.49 15.27 -46.11
CA MET A 1 -13.00 13.93 -45.76
C MET A 1 -12.53 13.54 -44.36
N ASN A 2 -12.81 14.39 -43.36
CA ASN A 2 -12.38 14.24 -41.97
C ASN A 2 -13.47 14.85 -41.08
N THR A 3 -14.50 14.06 -40.73
CA THR A 3 -15.50 14.43 -39.71
C THR A 3 -16.44 13.29 -39.27
N PHE A 4 -16.23 12.03 -39.68
CA PHE A 4 -17.27 10.99 -39.56
C PHE A 4 -17.12 9.95 -38.42
N TRP A 5 -16.12 10.08 -37.53
CA TRP A 5 -15.87 9.09 -36.47
C TRP A 5 -16.04 9.57 -35.02
N ILE A 6 -16.76 10.70 -34.80
CA ILE A 6 -16.99 11.25 -33.44
C ILE A 6 -18.46 11.13 -32.97
N TYR A 7 -19.39 10.63 -33.80
CA TYR A 7 -20.83 10.75 -33.52
C TYR A 7 -21.59 9.49 -33.07
N PHE A 8 -20.94 8.39 -32.68
CA PHE A 8 -21.66 7.14 -32.32
C PHE A 8 -21.62 6.69 -30.84
N TYR A 9 -21.29 7.57 -29.88
CA TYR A 9 -21.34 7.25 -28.44
C TYR A 9 -22.20 8.22 -27.61
N LYS A 10 -23.26 8.79 -28.20
CA LYS A 10 -24.29 9.57 -27.46
C LYS A 10 -25.64 8.88 -27.53
N MET A 11 -25.82 7.84 -26.72
CA MET A 11 -27.14 7.42 -26.18
C MET A 11 -26.92 6.25 -25.21
N TRP A 12 -26.43 6.54 -24.01
CA TRP A 12 -26.65 5.67 -22.86
C TRP A 12 -26.88 6.58 -21.65
N PRO A 13 -27.97 6.39 -20.87
CA PRO A 13 -28.18 7.20 -19.69
C PRO A 13 -27.02 7.02 -18.71
N CYS A 14 -26.51 8.13 -18.17
CA CYS A 14 -25.88 8.11 -16.86
C CYS A 14 -26.92 7.58 -15.88
N ASN A 15 -26.68 6.41 -15.30
CA ASN A 15 -26.90 6.12 -13.89
C ASN A 15 -26.52 4.67 -13.59
N ASP A 16 -25.93 4.51 -12.41
CA ASP A 16 -25.60 3.28 -11.70
C ASP A 16 -24.48 2.44 -12.32
N ALA A 17 -23.30 2.52 -11.69
CA ALA A 17 -22.24 1.53 -11.85
C ALA A 17 -22.87 0.14 -11.79
N ARG A 18 -22.65 -0.70 -12.81
CA ARG A 18 -23.21 -2.07 -12.80
C ARG A 18 -22.69 -2.78 -11.56
N GLU A 19 -23.55 -2.95 -10.56
CA GLU A 19 -23.23 -3.77 -9.40
C GLU A 19 -22.91 -5.19 -9.88
N MET A 20 -22.04 -5.92 -9.17
CA MET A 20 -22.01 -7.38 -9.34
C MET A 20 -23.46 -7.84 -9.33
N ASP A 21 -23.91 -8.47 -10.42
CA ASP A 21 -25.31 -8.78 -10.73
C ASP A 21 -25.84 -9.88 -9.78
N LEU A 22 -25.83 -9.57 -8.48
CA LEU A 22 -26.32 -10.37 -7.39
C LEU A 22 -27.79 -10.06 -7.25
N LYS A 23 -28.63 -10.80 -7.95
CA LYS A 23 -30.07 -10.71 -7.71
C LYS A 23 -30.35 -11.37 -6.37
N PRO A 24 -30.94 -10.67 -5.38
CA PRO A 24 -31.21 -11.25 -4.06
C PRO A 24 -32.04 -12.53 -4.15
N GLU A 25 -32.88 -12.63 -5.18
CA GLU A 25 -33.74 -13.78 -5.51
C GLU A 25 -32.96 -15.06 -5.87
N ASP A 26 -31.71 -14.93 -6.32
CA ASP A 26 -30.86 -16.08 -6.70
C ASP A 26 -30.18 -16.73 -5.49
N TYR A 27 -30.33 -16.17 -4.28
CA TYR A 27 -29.64 -16.60 -3.08
C TYR A 27 -30.59 -16.97 -1.94
N ASP A 28 -30.35 -18.14 -1.35
CA ASP A 28 -31.06 -18.54 -0.14
C ASP A 28 -30.70 -17.64 1.05
N PHE A 29 -31.58 -17.60 2.06
CA PHE A 29 -31.36 -16.81 3.28
C PHE A 29 -30.04 -17.13 4.01
N ASN A 30 -29.55 -18.36 3.87
CA ASN A 30 -28.33 -18.85 4.50
C ASN A 30 -27.10 -18.79 3.58
N ASP A 31 -27.29 -18.46 2.31
CA ASP A 31 -26.16 -18.33 1.40
C ASP A 31 -25.31 -17.12 1.78
N LYS A 32 -24.00 -17.36 1.86
CA LYS A 32 -23.03 -16.37 2.29
C LYS A 32 -21.75 -16.44 1.48
N LEU A 33 -21.15 -15.28 1.31
CA LEU A 33 -19.81 -15.08 0.79
C LEU A 33 -18.90 -14.77 1.97
N SER A 34 -17.85 -15.58 2.15
CA SER A 34 -17.03 -15.54 3.37
C SER A 34 -15.61 -15.05 3.06
N PHE A 35 -15.14 -14.11 3.87
CA PHE A 35 -13.85 -13.43 3.69
C PHE A 35 -13.02 -13.50 4.96
N GLN A 36 -11.71 -13.71 4.82
CA GLN A 36 -10.76 -13.51 5.90
C GLN A 36 -10.43 -12.03 5.98
N THR A 37 -10.56 -11.48 7.18
CA THR A 37 -10.36 -10.05 7.40
C THR A 37 -9.44 -9.79 8.58
N ILE A 38 -8.76 -8.65 8.54
CA ILE A 38 -7.81 -8.22 9.56
C ILE A 38 -8.20 -6.81 10.00
N TRP A 39 -8.27 -6.60 11.31
CA TRP A 39 -8.39 -5.28 11.89
C TRP A 39 -7.17 -5.02 12.77
N LEU A 40 -6.48 -3.92 12.50
CA LEU A 40 -5.42 -3.42 13.37
C LEU A 40 -6.03 -2.54 14.45
N ASP A 41 -5.97 -3.02 15.68
CA ASP A 41 -6.37 -2.26 16.87
C ASP A 41 -5.18 -1.40 17.30
N TYR A 42 -5.24 -0.10 17.02
CA TYR A 42 -4.13 0.83 17.28
C TYR A 42 -3.83 1.01 18.77
N ASP A 43 -4.85 1.00 19.62
CA ASP A 43 -4.69 1.19 21.07
C ASP A 43 -3.91 0.03 21.70
N SER A 44 -4.14 -1.19 21.21
CA SER A 44 -3.44 -2.39 21.66
C SER A 44 -2.28 -2.82 20.75
N SER A 45 -2.05 -2.10 19.65
CA SER A 45 -1.10 -2.46 18.57
C SER A 45 -1.21 -3.93 18.15
N CYS A 46 -2.43 -4.45 18.10
CA CYS A 46 -2.70 -5.87 17.87
C CYS A 46 -3.58 -6.07 16.63
N GLU A 47 -3.15 -6.99 15.76
CA GLU A 47 -3.99 -7.48 14.67
C GLU A 47 -4.98 -8.52 15.21
N LYS A 48 -6.27 -8.29 14.95
CA LYS A 48 -7.36 -9.25 15.18
C LYS A 48 -7.83 -9.77 13.83
N LYS A 49 -8.08 -11.08 13.77
CA LYS A 49 -8.52 -11.76 12.55
C LYS A 49 -9.99 -12.13 12.69
N PHE A 50 -10.78 -11.81 11.68
CA PHE A 50 -12.20 -12.14 11.64
C PHE A 50 -12.56 -12.88 10.36
N ILE A 51 -13.59 -13.71 10.42
CA ILE A 51 -14.34 -14.11 9.24
C ILE A 51 -15.50 -13.13 9.07
N LEU A 52 -15.54 -12.48 7.92
CA LEU A 52 -16.67 -11.69 7.49
C LEU A 52 -17.56 -12.55 6.61
N ASN A 53 -18.80 -12.79 7.04
CA ASN A 53 -19.84 -13.40 6.22
C ASN A 53 -20.72 -12.29 5.66
N TYR A 54 -20.78 -12.17 4.34
CA TYR A 54 -21.71 -11.29 3.64
C TYR A 54 -22.87 -12.10 3.09
N PHE A 55 -24.11 -11.64 3.27
CA PHE A 55 -25.33 -12.31 2.84
C PHE A 55 -25.96 -11.53 1.69
N PRO A 56 -25.85 -12.02 0.44
CA PRO A 56 -26.38 -11.31 -0.74
C PRO A 56 -27.89 -11.10 -0.74
N CYS A 57 -28.66 -12.00 -0.11
CA CYS A 57 -30.12 -11.97 -0.14
C CYS A 57 -30.72 -10.75 0.58
N ASP A 58 -30.03 -10.17 1.56
CA ASP A 58 -30.54 -9.02 2.33
C ASP A 58 -29.48 -7.94 2.60
N ASN A 59 -28.31 -8.02 1.93
CA ASN A 59 -27.20 -7.08 2.08
C ASN A 59 -26.71 -6.92 3.54
N THR A 60 -26.81 -7.97 4.33
CA THR A 60 -26.32 -7.97 5.71
C THR A 60 -24.95 -8.62 5.81
N MET A 61 -24.27 -8.36 6.92
CA MET A 61 -23.00 -9.00 7.24
C MET A 61 -22.88 -9.39 8.71
N GLU A 62 -22.05 -10.39 8.94
CA GLU A 62 -21.69 -10.91 10.25
C GLU A 62 -20.16 -10.98 10.36
N LEU A 63 -19.63 -10.67 11.54
CA LEU A 63 -18.20 -10.84 11.85
C LEU A 63 -18.05 -11.90 12.94
N ILE A 64 -17.17 -12.87 12.70
CA ILE A 64 -16.80 -13.91 13.65
C ILE A 64 -15.34 -13.73 14.01
N ASP A 65 -15.03 -13.57 15.30
CA ASP A 65 -13.66 -13.50 15.78
C ASP A 65 -13.02 -14.90 15.75
N LEU A 66 -11.93 -15.04 15.00
CA LEU A 66 -11.24 -16.31 14.81
C LEU A 66 -10.46 -16.77 16.05
N GLN A 67 -10.07 -15.85 16.94
CA GLN A 67 -9.27 -16.18 18.12
C GLN A 67 -10.15 -16.80 19.21
N VAL A 68 -11.34 -16.23 19.43
CA VAL A 68 -12.29 -16.72 20.45
C VAL A 68 -13.39 -17.61 19.87
N ASN A 69 -13.47 -17.73 18.54
CA ASN A 69 -14.50 -18.45 17.80
C ASN A 69 -15.92 -18.04 18.24
N ARG A 70 -16.17 -16.73 18.31
CA ARG A 70 -17.47 -16.15 18.71
C ARG A 70 -17.88 -15.06 17.75
N VAL A 71 -19.20 -14.88 17.60
CA VAL A 71 -19.76 -13.78 16.83
C VAL A 71 -19.39 -12.45 17.50
N PHE A 72 -18.63 -11.64 16.77
CA PHE A 72 -18.23 -10.30 17.16
C PHE A 72 -19.30 -9.27 16.75
N LEU A 73 -19.83 -9.40 15.53
CA LEU A 73 -20.94 -8.61 15.03
C LEU A 73 -22.00 -9.55 14.47
N ARG A 74 -23.22 -9.49 15.00
CA ARG A 74 -24.36 -10.27 14.48
C ARG A 74 -24.80 -9.72 13.11
N ARG A 75 -25.50 -10.54 12.34
CA ARG A 75 -26.09 -10.18 11.02
C ARG A 75 -26.73 -8.79 11.07
N THR A 76 -26.09 -7.84 10.40
CA THR A 76 -26.43 -6.42 10.44
C THR A 76 -26.33 -5.83 9.05
N ASN A 77 -27.28 -4.97 8.67
CA ASN A 77 -27.21 -4.22 7.42
C ASN A 77 -26.30 -2.99 7.60
N LEU A 78 -25.30 -2.86 6.73
CA LEU A 78 -24.45 -1.68 6.62
C LEU A 78 -24.62 -1.04 5.24
N PRO A 79 -25.53 -0.05 5.08
CA PRO A 79 -25.85 0.52 3.77
C PRO A 79 -24.66 1.15 3.02
N ALA A 80 -23.61 1.52 3.76
CA ALA A 80 -22.41 2.14 3.21
C ALA A 80 -21.39 1.13 2.64
N VAL A 81 -21.60 -0.18 2.81
CA VAL A 81 -20.70 -1.23 2.32
C VAL A 81 -21.48 -2.13 1.37
N ARG A 82 -21.01 -2.22 0.13
CA ARG A 82 -21.63 -3.06 -0.91
C ARG A 82 -20.76 -4.25 -1.24
N ILE A 83 -21.31 -5.24 -1.96
CA ILE A 83 -20.54 -6.39 -2.44
C ILE A 83 -19.34 -5.96 -3.31
N ASN A 84 -19.48 -4.91 -4.11
CA ASN A 84 -18.40 -4.39 -4.95
C ASN A 84 -17.23 -3.84 -4.12
N ASP A 85 -17.40 -3.64 -2.81
CA ASP A 85 -16.33 -3.27 -1.89
C ASP A 85 -15.68 -4.50 -1.24
N MET A 86 -16.19 -5.70 -1.50
CA MET A 86 -15.71 -6.96 -0.94
C MET A 86 -14.65 -7.61 -1.82
N PHE A 87 -13.51 -6.95 -2.00
CA PHE A 87 -12.36 -7.48 -2.74
C PHE A 87 -11.08 -7.46 -1.91
N ILE A 88 -10.15 -8.35 -2.26
CA ILE A 88 -8.89 -8.51 -1.53
C ILE A 88 -8.10 -7.20 -1.52
N GLY A 89 -7.59 -6.83 -0.36
CA GLY A 89 -6.81 -5.62 -0.15
C GLY A 89 -7.65 -4.38 0.12
N ASN A 90 -8.97 -4.40 -0.11
CA ASN A 90 -9.84 -3.28 0.26
C ASN A 90 -9.99 -3.15 1.78
N GLU A 91 -10.30 -1.95 2.24
CA GLU A 91 -10.64 -1.69 3.63
C GLU A 91 -12.05 -1.12 3.73
N ILE A 92 -12.89 -1.79 4.50
CA ILE A 92 -14.28 -1.40 4.74
C ILE A 92 -14.44 -0.90 6.17
N ARG A 93 -15.34 0.06 6.37
CA ARG A 93 -15.62 0.59 7.71
C ARG A 93 -16.84 -0.07 8.34
N VAL A 94 -16.63 -0.78 9.44
CA VAL A 94 -17.67 -1.44 10.23
C VAL A 94 -17.74 -0.81 11.62
N TYR A 95 -18.81 -0.05 11.90
CA TYR A 95 -19.02 0.65 13.19
C TYR A 95 -17.79 1.43 13.69
N GLY A 96 -17.14 2.18 12.79
CA GLY A 96 -15.97 3.00 13.10
C GLY A 96 -14.63 2.26 13.07
N ARG A 97 -14.61 0.95 12.81
CA ARG A 97 -13.38 0.15 12.62
C ARG A 97 -13.10 -0.04 11.14
N GLN A 98 -11.87 0.22 10.70
CA GLN A 98 -11.41 -0.10 9.34
C GLN A 98 -10.93 -1.55 9.33
N ILE A 99 -11.68 -2.40 8.63
CA ILE A 99 -11.43 -3.83 8.51
C ILE A 99 -10.91 -4.09 7.11
N LYS A 100 -9.69 -4.62 7.02
CA LYS A 100 -9.06 -4.99 5.75
C LYS A 100 -9.51 -6.38 5.34
N ILE A 101 -9.91 -6.52 4.09
CA ILE A 101 -10.18 -7.82 3.47
C ILE A 101 -8.85 -8.41 3.04
N ALA A 102 -8.43 -9.48 3.71
CA ALA A 102 -7.11 -10.06 3.52
C ALA A 102 -7.12 -11.20 2.49
N ASP A 103 -8.16 -12.03 2.52
CA ASP A 103 -8.30 -13.19 1.63
C ASP A 103 -9.76 -13.65 1.57
N TYR A 104 -10.06 -14.60 0.70
CA TYR A 104 -11.30 -15.36 0.73
C TYR A 104 -11.23 -16.43 1.84
N ALA A 105 -12.35 -16.67 2.54
CA ALA A 105 -12.41 -17.73 3.54
C ALA A 105 -12.75 -19.09 2.93
N ASP A 106 -13.27 -19.12 1.71
CA ASP A 106 -13.67 -20.35 1.03
C ASP A 106 -13.52 -20.26 -0.50
N ARG A 107 -13.44 -21.44 -1.15
CA ARG A 107 -13.22 -21.56 -2.59
C ARG A 107 -14.42 -21.12 -3.44
N ARG A 108 -15.65 -21.20 -2.93
CA ARG A 108 -16.86 -20.76 -3.64
C ARG A 108 -16.81 -19.23 -3.77
N THR A 109 -16.55 -18.54 -2.65
CA THR A 109 -16.37 -17.09 -2.61
C THR A 109 -15.22 -16.66 -3.52
N ALA A 110 -14.06 -17.33 -3.44
CA ALA A 110 -12.91 -17.00 -4.29
C ALA A 110 -13.23 -17.09 -5.80
N ARG A 111 -13.88 -18.18 -6.24
CA ARG A 111 -14.24 -18.37 -7.65
C ARG A 111 -15.26 -17.35 -8.14
N PHE A 112 -16.24 -17.03 -7.29
CA PHE A 112 -17.32 -16.15 -7.65
C PHE A 112 -16.86 -14.68 -7.63
N VAL A 113 -16.39 -14.20 -6.47
CA VAL A 113 -16.01 -12.79 -6.25
C VAL A 113 -14.70 -12.44 -6.95
N GLY A 114 -13.74 -13.37 -7.01
CA GLY A 114 -12.43 -13.12 -7.61
C GLY A 114 -12.49 -12.78 -9.09
N LYS A 115 -13.44 -13.35 -9.84
CA LYS A 115 -13.64 -13.00 -11.26
C LYS A 115 -14.13 -11.56 -11.44
N TYR A 116 -15.03 -11.10 -10.57
CA TYR A 116 -15.60 -9.74 -10.62
C TYR A 116 -14.66 -8.67 -10.06
N ASN A 117 -13.66 -9.09 -9.29
CA ASN A 117 -12.70 -8.20 -8.67
C ASN A 117 -11.27 -8.66 -8.99
N GLU A 118 -11.00 -8.90 -10.28
CA GLU A 118 -9.65 -9.22 -10.75
C GLU A 118 -8.81 -7.94 -10.70
N HIS A 119 -7.57 -8.04 -10.20
CA HIS A 119 -6.63 -6.92 -10.13
C HIS A 119 -5.72 -6.93 -11.36
N THR A 120 -5.42 -5.75 -11.92
CA THR A 120 -4.38 -5.58 -12.94
C THR A 120 -3.57 -4.31 -12.69
N LEU A 121 -2.31 -4.28 -13.13
CA LEU A 121 -1.58 -3.03 -13.23
C LEU A 121 -2.04 -2.28 -14.49
N ALA A 122 -2.33 -0.99 -14.33
CA ALA A 122 -2.42 -0.02 -15.40
C ALA A 122 -1.31 1.02 -15.19
N LEU A 123 -0.48 1.23 -16.21
CA LEU A 123 0.65 2.14 -16.12
C LEU A 123 0.60 3.14 -17.28
N ILE A 124 0.71 4.42 -16.95
CA ILE A 124 0.91 5.52 -17.91
C ILE A 124 2.40 5.82 -17.93
N LYS A 125 3.03 5.63 -19.09
CA LYS A 125 4.44 5.92 -19.35
C LYS A 125 4.65 7.42 -19.61
N PRO A 126 5.90 7.92 -19.66
CA PRO A 126 6.15 9.35 -19.77
C PRO A 126 5.49 10.01 -21.00
N GLY A 127 5.41 9.31 -22.13
CA GLY A 127 4.72 9.82 -23.33
C GLY A 127 3.21 10.04 -23.18
N GLY A 128 2.57 9.37 -22.22
CA GLY A 128 1.12 9.44 -21.96
C GLY A 128 0.70 10.43 -20.88
N MET A 129 1.67 11.16 -20.28
CA MET A 129 1.39 12.04 -19.14
C MET A 129 0.42 13.18 -19.48
N ASP A 130 0.46 13.69 -20.72
CA ASP A 130 -0.46 14.73 -21.19
C ASP A 130 -1.91 14.25 -21.27
N GLN A 131 -2.14 12.94 -21.48
CA GLN A 131 -3.48 12.33 -21.49
C GLN A 131 -3.85 11.64 -20.16
N MET A 132 -3.11 11.89 -19.08
CA MET A 132 -3.35 11.27 -17.78
C MET A 132 -4.79 11.47 -17.30
N ALA A 133 -5.29 12.70 -17.36
CA ALA A 133 -6.65 13.06 -16.96
C ALA A 133 -7.73 12.27 -17.73
N ASP A 134 -7.54 12.13 -19.05
CA ASP A 134 -8.47 11.38 -19.90
C ASP A 134 -8.39 9.88 -19.65
N THR A 135 -7.18 9.34 -19.45
CA THR A 135 -6.98 7.93 -19.12
C THR A 135 -7.66 7.56 -17.82
N LEU A 136 -7.48 8.35 -16.75
CA LEU A 136 -8.15 8.14 -15.46
C LEU A 136 -9.67 8.12 -15.61
N LYS A 137 -10.19 9.07 -16.42
CA LYS A 137 -11.62 9.17 -16.69
C LYS A 137 -12.12 7.94 -17.48
N ILE A 138 -11.38 7.47 -18.48
CA ILE A 138 -11.73 6.28 -19.28
C ILE A 138 -11.74 5.02 -18.40
N ILE A 139 -10.80 4.90 -17.46
CA ILE A 139 -10.76 3.79 -16.49
C ILE A 139 -12.07 3.76 -15.69
N GLU A 140 -12.45 4.89 -15.08
CA GLU A 140 -13.69 5.00 -14.28
C GLU A 140 -14.96 4.81 -15.14
N GLU A 141 -15.02 5.37 -16.35
CA GLU A 141 -16.16 5.21 -17.28
C GLU A 141 -16.32 3.78 -17.80
N ASN A 142 -15.28 2.95 -17.70
CA ASN A 142 -15.32 1.52 -18.06
C ASN A 142 -15.47 0.63 -16.81
N ASP A 143 -16.07 1.13 -15.73
CA ASP A 143 -16.38 0.38 -14.50
C ASP A 143 -15.16 -0.27 -13.82
N PHE A 144 -13.97 0.33 -13.96
CA PHE A 144 -12.82 -0.05 -13.16
C PHE A 144 -12.74 0.83 -11.91
N LYS A 145 -12.39 0.20 -10.78
CA LYS A 145 -12.05 0.91 -9.55
C LYS A 145 -10.55 1.06 -9.45
N ILE A 146 -10.07 2.28 -9.19
CA ILE A 146 -8.66 2.54 -8.90
C ILE A 146 -8.44 2.30 -7.41
N THR A 147 -7.66 1.28 -7.05
CA THR A 147 -7.43 0.89 -5.64
C THR A 147 -6.13 1.45 -5.09
N LYS A 148 -5.12 1.61 -5.96
CA LYS A 148 -3.88 2.33 -5.67
C LYS A 148 -3.51 3.18 -6.88
N LEU A 149 -2.93 4.34 -6.61
CA LEU A 149 -2.39 5.22 -7.63
C LEU A 149 -1.17 5.93 -7.06
N LYS A 150 -0.08 6.01 -7.85
CA LYS A 150 1.04 6.89 -7.54
C LYS A 150 1.75 7.39 -8.79
N VAL A 151 2.25 8.61 -8.72
CA VAL A 151 3.23 9.15 -9.67
C VAL A 151 4.63 8.89 -9.11
N CYS A 152 5.49 8.28 -9.92
CA CYS A 152 6.89 8.04 -9.58
C CYS A 152 7.77 8.16 -10.82
N GLN A 153 9.08 8.30 -10.62
CA GLN A 153 10.05 8.19 -11.71
C GLN A 153 10.95 6.99 -11.43
N LEU A 154 11.13 6.13 -12.44
CA LEU A 154 11.97 4.95 -12.31
C LEU A 154 13.42 5.29 -12.62
N THR A 155 14.33 4.75 -11.82
CA THR A 155 15.76 4.69 -12.17
C THR A 155 16.01 3.63 -13.24
N ARG A 156 17.16 3.71 -13.91
CA ARG A 156 17.57 2.69 -14.88
C ARG A 156 17.63 1.27 -14.27
N HIS A 157 18.06 1.16 -13.02
CA HIS A 157 18.11 -0.13 -12.32
C HIS A 157 16.71 -0.67 -12.07
N GLU A 158 15.79 0.16 -11.55
CA GLU A 158 14.40 -0.23 -11.34
C GLU A 158 13.68 -0.59 -12.65
N ALA A 159 13.92 0.16 -13.72
CA ALA A 159 13.36 -0.14 -15.04
C ALA A 159 13.81 -1.52 -15.56
N LYS A 160 15.07 -1.91 -15.32
CA LYS A 160 15.56 -3.26 -15.64
C LYS A 160 14.84 -4.32 -14.82
N LEU A 161 14.73 -4.13 -13.50
CA LEU A 161 14.01 -5.05 -12.61
C LEU A 161 12.54 -5.22 -13.00
N PHE A 162 11.90 -4.12 -13.43
CA PHE A 162 10.52 -4.14 -13.90
C PHE A 162 10.36 -5.03 -15.14
N TYR A 163 11.27 -4.96 -16.11
CA TYR A 163 11.22 -5.72 -17.36
C TYR A 163 11.96 -7.07 -17.35
N ASP A 164 12.53 -7.48 -16.21
CA ASP A 164 13.40 -8.67 -16.08
C ASP A 164 12.72 -9.99 -16.47
N TYR A 165 11.39 -10.04 -16.57
CA TYR A 165 10.64 -11.23 -16.97
C TYR A 165 10.44 -11.37 -18.50
N SER A 166 10.73 -10.34 -19.31
CA SER A 166 10.57 -10.43 -20.77
C SER A 166 11.80 -11.11 -21.39
N GLN A 167 11.64 -12.36 -21.82
CA GLN A 167 12.70 -13.16 -22.47
C GLN A 167 13.13 -12.65 -23.86
N GLU A 168 12.56 -11.54 -24.35
CA GLU A 168 12.91 -10.95 -25.63
C GLU A 168 14.03 -9.90 -25.47
N GLU A 169 15.29 -10.38 -25.43
CA GLU A 169 16.51 -9.57 -25.31
C GLU A 169 16.65 -8.46 -26.38
N SER A 170 15.91 -8.53 -27.50
CA SER A 170 16.08 -7.61 -28.64
C SER A 170 15.40 -6.25 -28.49
N TYR A 171 14.52 -6.03 -27.51
CA TYR A 171 13.75 -4.77 -27.34
C TYR A 171 14.03 -4.01 -26.03
N ALA A 172 14.86 -4.57 -25.14
CA ALA A 172 15.03 -4.07 -23.77
C ALA A 172 15.60 -2.62 -23.66
N PRO A 173 16.60 -2.19 -24.45
CA PRO A 173 17.22 -0.88 -24.21
C PRO A 173 16.29 0.31 -24.46
N SER A 174 15.54 0.31 -25.58
CA SER A 174 14.65 1.43 -25.94
C SER A 174 13.43 1.54 -25.01
N LEU A 175 12.91 0.41 -24.52
CA LEU A 175 11.83 0.39 -23.52
C LEU A 175 12.29 0.95 -22.18
N ILE A 176 13.52 0.61 -21.77
CA ILE A 176 14.15 1.17 -20.57
C ILE A 176 14.37 2.68 -20.74
N GLU A 177 14.94 3.14 -21.87
CA GLU A 177 15.11 4.58 -22.11
C GLU A 177 13.78 5.33 -22.10
N HIS A 178 12.73 4.74 -22.68
CA HIS A 178 11.42 5.38 -22.70
C HIS A 178 10.86 5.50 -21.28
N ILE A 179 10.82 4.42 -20.49
CA ILE A 179 10.17 4.47 -19.16
C ILE A 179 10.92 5.35 -18.15
N ILE A 180 12.24 5.54 -18.30
CA ILE A 180 13.04 6.40 -17.42
C ILE A 180 13.10 7.87 -17.88
N SER A 181 12.58 8.18 -19.08
CA SER A 181 12.66 9.52 -19.66
C SER A 181 11.87 10.58 -18.89
N GLY A 182 10.94 10.17 -18.02
CA GLY A 182 10.13 11.07 -17.21
C GLY A 182 9.30 10.34 -16.16
N PRO A 183 8.32 11.03 -15.54
CA PRO A 183 7.43 10.42 -14.56
C PRO A 183 6.47 9.43 -15.21
N VAL A 184 6.06 8.44 -14.42
CA VAL A 184 5.02 7.45 -14.77
C VAL A 184 3.91 7.47 -13.74
N VAL A 185 2.68 7.16 -14.18
CA VAL A 185 1.53 6.96 -13.28
C VAL A 185 1.24 5.48 -13.18
N ALA A 186 1.57 4.88 -12.03
CA ALA A 186 1.24 3.49 -11.74
C ALA A 186 -0.10 3.43 -11.02
N MET A 187 -0.98 2.54 -11.49
CA MET A 187 -2.30 2.32 -10.92
C MET A 187 -2.56 0.83 -10.76
N GLU A 188 -3.07 0.45 -9.60
CA GLU A 188 -3.72 -0.84 -9.43
C GLU A 188 -5.22 -0.61 -9.67
N ILE A 189 -5.77 -1.32 -10.65
CA ILE A 189 -7.19 -1.23 -11.00
C ILE A 189 -7.86 -2.58 -10.80
N VAL A 190 -9.12 -2.54 -10.36
CA VAL A 190 -9.95 -3.71 -10.07
C VAL A 190 -11.23 -3.66 -10.88
N GLY A 191 -11.64 -4.81 -11.41
CA GLY A 191 -12.92 -4.98 -12.06
C GLY A 191 -13.12 -6.38 -12.62
N GLU A 192 -14.28 -6.61 -13.24
CA GLU A 192 -14.60 -7.94 -13.76
C GLU A 192 -13.72 -8.30 -14.95
N ASN A 193 -12.94 -9.38 -14.89
CA ASN A 193 -11.95 -9.75 -15.91
C ASN A 193 -11.03 -8.57 -16.30
N ALA A 194 -10.54 -7.84 -15.28
CA ALA A 194 -9.80 -6.60 -15.42
C ALA A 194 -8.61 -6.70 -16.37
N VAL A 195 -7.80 -7.77 -16.28
CA VAL A 195 -6.61 -7.96 -17.13
C VAL A 195 -7.02 -7.95 -18.60
N LYS A 196 -8.00 -8.79 -18.96
CA LYS A 196 -8.46 -8.93 -20.34
C LYS A 196 -9.10 -7.65 -20.87
N ARG A 197 -9.95 -7.00 -20.06
CA ARG A 197 -10.65 -5.77 -20.46
C ARG A 197 -9.70 -4.59 -20.61
N TRP A 198 -8.76 -4.42 -19.69
CA TRP A 198 -7.78 -3.35 -19.75
C TRP A 198 -6.92 -3.46 -21.02
N ASN A 199 -6.38 -4.66 -21.30
CA ASN A 199 -5.63 -4.90 -22.53
C ASN A 199 -6.46 -4.68 -23.81
N LYS A 200 -7.76 -4.99 -23.78
CA LYS A 200 -8.66 -4.70 -24.89
C LYS A 200 -8.87 -3.19 -25.09
N LEU A 201 -8.94 -2.41 -24.00
CA LEU A 201 -9.15 -0.97 -24.04
C LEU A 201 -7.92 -0.20 -24.54
N ILE A 202 -6.72 -0.57 -24.10
CA ILE A 202 -5.48 0.07 -24.56
C ILE A 202 -5.10 -0.31 -26.00
N GLY A 203 -5.71 -1.38 -26.54
CA GLY A 203 -5.51 -1.85 -27.91
C GLY A 203 -4.48 -2.98 -28.00
N GLN A 204 -4.70 -3.91 -28.95
CA GLN A 204 -3.74 -4.99 -29.22
C GLN A 204 -2.49 -4.42 -29.89
N THR A 205 -1.32 -4.69 -29.31
CA THR A 205 0.02 -4.22 -29.71
C THR A 205 0.48 -4.67 -31.12
N SER A 206 -0.40 -5.27 -31.95
CA SER A 206 0.02 -6.04 -33.13
C SER A 206 -0.08 -5.32 -34.49
N SER A 207 -0.64 -4.12 -34.61
CA SER A 207 -0.64 -3.38 -35.88
C SER A 207 0.42 -2.28 -35.93
N TYR A 208 1.16 -2.21 -37.03
CA TYR A 208 2.29 -1.28 -37.23
C TYR A 208 1.88 0.21 -37.10
N GLU A 209 0.63 0.55 -37.38
CA GLU A 209 0.08 1.91 -37.26
C GLU A 209 -0.39 2.26 -35.83
N ALA A 210 -0.79 1.28 -35.01
CA ALA A 210 -1.16 1.52 -33.61
C ALA A 210 0.06 1.78 -32.70
N ARG A 211 1.28 1.49 -33.15
CA ARG A 211 2.52 1.62 -32.36
C ARG A 211 2.89 3.04 -31.95
N ARG A 212 2.26 4.08 -32.51
CA ARG A 212 2.55 5.48 -32.13
C ARG A 212 1.64 6.03 -31.03
N THR A 213 0.48 5.41 -30.78
CA THR A 213 -0.47 5.82 -29.73
C THR A 213 -0.71 4.72 -28.68
N SER A 214 -0.36 3.46 -28.99
CA SER A 214 -0.53 2.28 -28.12
C SER A 214 0.69 1.95 -27.26
N ASN A 215 1.74 2.78 -27.25
CA ASN A 215 2.97 2.54 -26.49
C ASN A 215 3.05 3.27 -25.15
N ASP A 216 2.15 4.24 -24.91
CA ASP A 216 2.19 5.11 -23.72
C ASP A 216 1.44 4.51 -22.52
N LEU A 217 0.63 3.48 -22.75
CA LEU A 217 -0.03 2.72 -21.70
C LEU A 217 0.57 1.32 -21.60
N HIS A 218 0.50 0.72 -20.42
CA HIS A 218 0.88 -0.67 -20.16
C HIS A 218 -0.20 -1.36 -19.33
N GLY A 219 -0.42 -2.63 -19.68
CA GLY A 219 -1.31 -3.54 -18.99
C GLY A 219 -0.61 -4.87 -18.76
N SER A 220 -0.83 -5.47 -17.61
CA SER A 220 -0.27 -6.78 -17.28
C SER A 220 -0.83 -7.85 -18.23
N LEU A 221 -0.01 -8.85 -18.59
CA LEU A 221 -0.43 -9.90 -19.54
C LEU A 221 -1.34 -10.96 -18.90
N ASN A 222 -1.17 -11.20 -17.60
CA ASN A 222 -1.92 -12.18 -16.82
C ASN A 222 -1.96 -11.75 -15.34
N GLU A 223 -2.76 -12.45 -14.54
CA GLU A 223 -2.96 -12.17 -13.11
C GLU A 223 -1.66 -12.27 -12.29
N GLU A 224 -0.81 -13.26 -12.57
CA GLU A 224 0.45 -13.46 -11.84
C GLU A 224 1.42 -12.28 -12.04
N LEU A 225 1.54 -11.81 -13.29
CA LEU A 225 2.32 -10.63 -13.63
C LEU A 225 1.68 -9.36 -13.06
N ALA A 226 0.35 -9.24 -13.09
CA ALA A 226 -0.34 -8.11 -12.45
C ALA A 226 0.00 -7.99 -10.97
N VAL A 227 0.02 -9.11 -10.25
CA VAL A 227 0.40 -9.15 -8.85
C VAL A 227 1.85 -8.74 -8.67
N ARG A 228 2.80 -9.32 -9.44
CA ARG A 228 4.23 -8.96 -9.38
C ARG A 228 4.46 -7.47 -9.67
N GLU A 229 3.83 -6.96 -10.72
CA GLU A 229 3.97 -5.57 -11.16
C GLU A 229 3.34 -4.58 -10.17
N ALA A 230 2.14 -4.86 -9.66
CA ALA A 230 1.51 -4.07 -8.62
C ALA A 230 2.37 -4.05 -7.35
N LYS A 231 2.90 -5.21 -6.94
CA LYS A 231 3.83 -5.32 -5.81
C LYS A 231 5.10 -4.48 -6.07
N PHE A 232 5.68 -4.57 -7.26
CA PHE A 232 6.83 -3.72 -7.65
C PHE A 232 6.53 -2.24 -7.47
N PHE A 233 5.33 -1.76 -7.83
CA PHE A 233 4.97 -0.35 -7.62
C PHE A 233 4.53 0.00 -6.21
N PHE A 234 3.86 -0.86 -5.46
CA PHE A 234 3.17 -0.43 -4.24
C PHE A 234 3.68 -1.07 -2.94
N ALA A 235 4.55 -2.09 -3.00
CA ALA A 235 5.12 -2.70 -1.80
C ALA A 235 6.34 -1.92 -1.28
N ASN A 236 7.20 -1.47 -2.20
CA ASN A 236 8.40 -0.70 -1.90
C ASN A 236 8.16 0.80 -2.09
N HIS A 237 8.58 1.56 -1.08
CA HIS A 237 8.51 3.00 -1.16
C HIS A 237 9.52 3.51 -2.19
N ARG A 238 9.05 4.37 -3.09
CA ARG A 238 9.87 5.08 -4.08
C ARG A 238 9.82 6.56 -3.78
N SER A 239 10.95 7.25 -3.99
CA SER A 239 11.00 8.71 -3.95
C SER A 239 9.85 9.32 -4.76
N THR A 240 9.07 10.17 -4.09
CA THR A 240 7.91 10.82 -4.68
C THR A 240 8.36 11.85 -5.71
N THR A 241 7.60 12.08 -6.77
CA THR A 241 7.86 13.19 -7.71
C THR A 241 7.45 14.56 -7.16
N ALA A 242 7.00 14.62 -5.90
CA ALA A 242 6.58 15.86 -5.25
C ALA A 242 7.74 16.86 -5.27
N LEU A 243 7.51 17.97 -5.98
CA LEU A 243 8.52 18.95 -6.33
C LEU A 243 8.81 19.92 -5.19
N ARG A 244 7.95 20.01 -4.15
CA ARG A 244 8.10 20.87 -2.96
C ARG A 244 8.58 22.29 -3.32
N GLN A 245 8.15 22.77 -4.49
CA GLN A 245 8.58 24.06 -5.00
C GLN A 245 7.83 25.17 -4.27
N LYS A 246 8.38 26.39 -4.34
CA LYS A 246 7.61 27.59 -3.98
C LYS A 246 6.43 27.70 -4.94
N ASN A 247 5.28 28.16 -4.45
CA ASN A 247 4.08 28.39 -5.26
C ASN A 247 3.34 27.12 -5.74
N THR A 248 3.22 26.13 -4.86
CA THR A 248 2.31 24.98 -5.03
C THR A 248 1.18 25.03 -4.00
N THR A 249 0.23 24.10 -4.09
CA THR A 249 -0.82 23.88 -3.08
C THR A 249 -1.11 22.39 -2.96
N CYS A 250 -1.54 21.94 -1.77
CA CYS A 250 -2.02 20.58 -1.57
C CYS A 250 -3.52 20.51 -1.88
N CYS A 251 -3.91 19.50 -2.64
CA CYS A 251 -5.31 19.15 -2.88
C CYS A 251 -5.52 17.68 -2.52
N VAL A 252 -6.55 17.38 -1.74
CA VAL A 252 -6.93 16.01 -1.43
C VAL A 252 -8.34 15.75 -1.94
N ILE A 253 -8.46 14.87 -2.92
CA ILE A 253 -9.75 14.32 -3.37
C ILE A 253 -10.22 13.33 -2.30
N LYS A 254 -11.35 13.65 -1.68
CA LYS A 254 -11.88 12.91 -0.52
C LYS A 254 -12.46 11.55 -0.90
N PRO A 255 -12.57 10.61 0.07
CA PRO A 255 -12.98 9.24 -0.22
C PRO A 255 -14.33 9.06 -0.92
N HIS A 256 -15.34 9.88 -0.60
CA HIS A 256 -16.63 9.78 -1.29
C HIS A 256 -16.50 10.10 -2.79
N ALA A 257 -15.76 11.16 -3.16
CA ALA A 257 -15.54 11.50 -4.57
C ALA A 257 -14.70 10.44 -5.31
N VAL A 258 -13.77 9.79 -4.61
CA VAL A 258 -13.03 8.63 -5.14
C VAL A 258 -13.98 7.44 -5.37
N LYS A 259 -14.83 7.10 -4.39
CA LYS A 259 -15.81 6.02 -4.50
C LYS A 259 -16.84 6.24 -5.61
N ASP A 260 -17.23 7.48 -5.83
CA ASP A 260 -18.18 7.88 -6.88
C ASP A 260 -17.56 7.88 -8.28
N GLY A 261 -16.28 7.48 -8.43
CA GLY A 261 -15.60 7.42 -9.72
C GLY A 261 -15.40 8.81 -10.36
N ASN A 262 -15.07 9.81 -9.54
CA ASN A 262 -14.88 11.18 -10.00
C ASN A 262 -13.40 11.62 -10.02
N ILE A 263 -12.42 10.71 -9.86
CA ILE A 263 -11.00 11.08 -9.90
C ILE A 263 -10.65 11.68 -11.25
N GLY A 264 -10.91 10.97 -12.34
CA GLY A 264 -10.58 11.39 -13.69
C GLY A 264 -11.30 12.68 -14.08
N ARG A 265 -12.56 12.84 -13.66
CA ARG A 265 -13.33 14.07 -13.90
C ARG A 265 -12.74 15.28 -13.17
N ILE A 266 -12.39 15.13 -11.88
CA ILE A 266 -11.79 16.21 -11.08
C ILE A 266 -10.40 16.56 -11.61
N VAL A 267 -9.55 15.55 -11.84
CA VAL A 267 -8.19 15.71 -12.38
C VAL A 267 -8.23 16.38 -13.75
N LYS A 268 -9.18 16.01 -14.62
CA LYS A 268 -9.39 16.66 -15.91
C LYS A 268 -9.78 18.13 -15.77
N LEU A 269 -10.67 18.47 -14.83
CA LEU A 269 -11.03 19.87 -14.59
C LEU A 269 -9.85 20.68 -14.10
N ILE A 270 -9.00 20.13 -13.22
CA ILE A 270 -7.76 20.78 -12.77
C ILE A 270 -6.80 20.97 -13.95
N ALA A 271 -6.59 19.92 -14.76
CA ALA A 271 -5.66 19.94 -15.89
C ALA A 271 -6.10 20.87 -17.04
N ASN A 272 -7.40 21.13 -17.19
CA ASN A 272 -7.92 22.07 -18.19
C ASN A 272 -7.66 23.54 -17.82
N GLU A 273 -7.44 23.83 -16.55
CA GLU A 273 -7.08 25.16 -16.06
C GLU A 273 -5.55 25.39 -16.17
N ASN A 274 -5.07 26.54 -15.70
CA ASN A 274 -3.64 26.89 -15.67
C ASN A 274 -2.83 26.15 -14.57
N PHE A 275 -3.30 24.97 -14.15
CA PHE A 275 -2.68 24.15 -13.11
C PHE A 275 -2.00 22.92 -13.70
N ALA A 276 -0.83 22.58 -13.16
CA ALA A 276 -0.12 21.34 -13.42
C ALA A 276 -0.15 20.47 -12.16
N ILE A 277 -0.30 19.16 -12.33
CA ILE A 277 -0.25 18.21 -11.22
C ILE A 277 1.15 17.58 -11.24
N THR A 278 1.93 17.85 -10.19
CA THR A 278 3.35 17.46 -10.12
C THR A 278 3.55 16.14 -9.35
N ALA A 279 2.66 15.84 -8.42
CA ALA A 279 2.61 14.57 -7.72
C ALA A 279 1.18 14.14 -7.44
N MET A 280 0.96 12.83 -7.46
CA MET A 280 -0.30 12.21 -7.06
C MET A 280 0.00 10.93 -6.31
N GLN A 281 -0.67 10.71 -5.19
CA GLN A 281 -0.62 9.43 -4.49
C GLN A 281 -1.93 9.17 -3.74
N MET A 282 -2.40 7.94 -3.83
CA MET A 282 -3.57 7.46 -3.10
C MET A 282 -3.16 6.97 -1.70
N PHE A 283 -3.95 7.34 -0.70
CA PHE A 283 -3.74 6.99 0.70
C PHE A 283 -5.04 6.50 1.31
N ASN A 284 -4.92 5.56 2.23
CA ASN A 284 -6.02 5.17 3.09
C ASN A 284 -5.67 5.59 4.52
N LEU A 285 -6.32 6.65 5.00
CA LEU A 285 -6.00 7.22 6.30
C LEU A 285 -6.68 6.42 7.39
N ASN A 286 -5.94 6.11 8.46
CA ASN A 286 -6.52 5.64 9.70
C ASN A 286 -6.98 6.82 10.56
N LYS A 287 -7.70 6.54 11.64
CA LYS A 287 -8.19 7.58 12.55
C LYS A 287 -7.08 8.47 13.12
N PRO A 288 -5.99 7.94 13.71
CA PRO A 288 -4.89 8.77 14.20
C PRO A 288 -4.29 9.70 13.12
N ASN A 289 -4.03 9.17 11.92
CA ASN A 289 -3.43 9.91 10.83
C ASN A 289 -4.37 11.00 10.29
N ALA A 290 -5.66 10.70 10.20
CA ALA A 290 -6.65 11.69 9.78
C ALA A 290 -6.83 12.80 10.84
N ASP A 291 -6.80 12.45 12.13
CA ASP A 291 -6.88 13.41 13.24
C ASP A 291 -5.66 14.34 13.24
N GLU A 292 -4.45 13.80 13.13
CA GLU A 292 -3.19 14.55 13.04
C GLU A 292 -3.18 15.50 11.82
N PHE A 293 -3.53 14.99 10.64
CA PHE A 293 -3.61 15.81 9.42
C PHE A 293 -4.57 16.99 9.57
N LEU A 294 -5.70 16.78 10.25
CA LEU A 294 -6.76 17.77 10.36
C LEU A 294 -6.66 18.61 11.65
N GLU A 295 -5.67 18.40 12.50
CA GLU A 295 -5.59 18.97 13.86
C GLU A 295 -5.78 20.51 13.85
N VAL A 296 -5.25 21.19 12.85
CA VAL A 296 -5.36 22.65 12.69
C VAL A 296 -6.81 23.17 12.59
N TYR A 297 -7.76 22.29 12.22
CA TYR A 297 -9.19 22.64 12.12
C TYR A 297 -9.97 22.39 13.42
N LYS A 298 -9.32 21.83 14.44
CA LYS A 298 -9.94 21.53 15.73
C LYS A 298 -10.30 22.82 16.45
N GLY A 299 -11.57 22.96 16.80
CA GLY A 299 -12.11 24.19 17.41
C GLY A 299 -12.53 25.29 16.41
N VAL A 300 -12.13 25.18 15.14
CA VAL A 300 -12.60 26.07 14.06
C VAL A 300 -13.87 25.52 13.41
N ILE A 301 -13.92 24.21 13.19
CA ILE A 301 -15.04 23.53 12.55
C ILE A 301 -16.06 23.08 13.59
N SER A 302 -17.34 23.33 13.31
CA SER A 302 -18.47 23.04 14.21
C SER A 302 -18.57 21.57 14.64
N ASP A 303 -18.31 20.65 13.71
CA ASP A 303 -18.22 19.22 14.01
C ASP A 303 -16.94 18.67 13.39
N TYR A 304 -15.88 18.72 14.20
CA TYR A 304 -14.57 18.22 13.82
C TYR A 304 -14.57 16.69 13.62
N ASN A 305 -15.33 15.96 14.43
CA ASN A 305 -15.42 14.50 14.33
C ASN A 305 -16.03 14.07 13.01
N ALA A 306 -17.07 14.75 12.53
CA ALA A 306 -17.66 14.47 11.22
C ALA A 306 -16.65 14.69 10.08
N LEU A 307 -15.80 15.71 10.16
CA LEU A 307 -14.74 15.92 9.19
C LEU A 307 -13.72 14.78 9.20
N VAL A 308 -13.20 14.40 10.37
CA VAL A 308 -12.25 13.28 10.49
C VAL A 308 -12.86 12.00 9.93
N LEU A 309 -14.11 11.68 10.32
CA LEU A 309 -14.82 10.50 9.83
C LEU A 309 -14.98 10.49 8.30
N SER A 310 -15.10 11.65 7.66
CA SER A 310 -15.21 11.76 6.20
C SER A 310 -13.96 11.29 5.45
N PHE A 311 -12.78 11.34 6.08
CA PHE A 311 -11.53 10.81 5.53
C PHE A 311 -11.32 9.32 5.79
N LEU A 312 -12.09 8.73 6.72
CA LEU A 312 -12.05 7.29 7.03
C LEU A 312 -13.03 6.46 6.20
N ASP A 313 -13.76 7.11 5.29
CA ASP A 313 -14.75 6.45 4.44
C ASP A 313 -14.09 5.59 3.35
N GLY A 314 -12.78 5.66 3.12
CA GLY A 314 -12.07 4.88 2.11
C GLY A 314 -10.79 5.60 1.63
N PRO A 315 -10.26 5.24 0.46
CA PRO A 315 -9.04 5.88 -0.07
C PRO A 315 -9.29 7.33 -0.48
N CYS A 316 -8.36 8.21 -0.15
CA CYS A 316 -8.28 9.58 -0.67
C CYS A 316 -7.08 9.73 -1.61
N LEU A 317 -7.13 10.70 -2.51
CA LEU A 317 -6.05 10.96 -3.46
C LEU A 317 -5.47 12.35 -3.20
N ALA A 318 -4.22 12.39 -2.70
CA ALA A 318 -3.49 13.62 -2.48
C ALA A 318 -2.73 14.03 -3.74
N LEU A 319 -2.77 15.32 -4.04
CA LEU A 319 -2.21 15.95 -5.22
C LEU A 319 -1.33 17.13 -4.79
N GLU A 320 -0.16 17.25 -5.39
CA GLU A 320 0.56 18.52 -5.42
C GLU A 320 0.18 19.25 -6.71
N VAL A 321 -0.33 20.47 -6.56
CA VAL A 321 -0.78 21.30 -7.68
C VAL A 321 0.13 22.52 -7.79
N ALA A 322 0.67 22.74 -8.99
CA ALA A 322 1.55 23.85 -9.33
C ALA A 322 0.95 24.70 -10.48
N SER A 323 1.57 25.84 -10.77
CA SER A 323 1.25 26.63 -11.97
C SER A 323 1.91 26.05 -13.20
N LYS A 324 1.22 26.06 -14.36
CA LYS A 324 1.88 25.79 -15.65
C LYS A 324 2.79 26.95 -16.10
N SER A 325 2.45 28.18 -15.72
CA SER A 325 3.11 29.40 -16.20
C SER A 325 4.14 29.98 -15.21
N GLY A 326 4.24 29.46 -13.98
CA GLY A 326 5.18 29.91 -12.95
C GLY A 326 4.80 31.21 -12.23
N ASP A 327 4.20 32.17 -12.93
CA ASP A 327 3.93 33.54 -12.46
C ASP A 327 2.48 33.77 -11.96
N CYS A 328 1.95 32.93 -11.07
CA CYS A 328 0.63 33.18 -10.49
C CYS A 328 0.49 32.72 -9.03
N ASP A 329 -0.35 33.36 -8.23
CA ASP A 329 -0.72 32.87 -6.90
C ASP A 329 -1.54 31.57 -7.03
N VAL A 330 -0.84 30.42 -7.03
CA VAL A 330 -1.46 29.10 -7.21
C VAL A 330 -2.43 28.82 -6.07
N HIS A 331 -2.05 29.13 -4.84
CA HIS A 331 -2.87 28.91 -3.65
C HIS A 331 -4.21 29.65 -3.75
N GLY A 332 -4.18 30.97 -3.94
CA GLY A 332 -5.39 31.79 -3.98
C GLY A 332 -6.27 31.48 -5.19
N GLN A 333 -5.68 31.19 -6.35
CA GLN A 333 -6.44 30.78 -7.55
C GLN A 333 -7.08 29.40 -7.38
N PHE A 334 -6.34 28.44 -6.85
CA PHE A 334 -6.83 27.07 -6.66
C PHE A 334 -7.93 27.03 -5.60
N ARG A 335 -7.80 27.78 -4.49
CA ARG A 335 -8.87 27.91 -3.48
C ARG A 335 -10.14 28.52 -4.07
N LYS A 336 -10.01 29.51 -4.96
CA LYS A 336 -11.16 30.08 -5.69
C LYS A 336 -11.82 29.05 -6.61
N PHE A 337 -11.03 28.24 -7.28
CA PHE A 337 -11.45 27.14 -8.16
C PHE A 337 -12.16 26.01 -7.40
N CYS A 338 -11.67 25.64 -6.21
CA CYS A 338 -12.33 24.68 -5.32
C CYS A 338 -13.70 25.19 -4.84
N GLY A 339 -13.82 26.49 -4.57
CA GLY A 339 -15.05 27.13 -4.12
C GLY A 339 -15.22 27.17 -2.59
N PRO A 340 -16.33 27.75 -2.10
CA PRO A 340 -16.65 27.80 -0.67
C PRO A 340 -16.59 26.42 0.00
N TYR A 341 -16.21 26.38 1.29
CA TYR A 341 -16.07 25.12 2.05
C TYR A 341 -17.39 24.33 2.10
N ASP A 342 -18.50 25.03 2.33
CA ASP A 342 -19.84 24.45 2.35
C ASP A 342 -20.35 24.26 0.92
N THR A 343 -20.74 23.03 0.60
CA THR A 343 -21.21 22.62 -0.71
C THR A 343 -22.49 23.36 -1.15
N GLU A 344 -23.43 23.62 -0.25
CA GLU A 344 -24.68 24.29 -0.61
C GLU A 344 -24.44 25.76 -0.95
N ILE A 345 -23.56 26.41 -0.18
CA ILE A 345 -23.09 27.77 -0.48
C ILE A 345 -22.32 27.78 -1.81
N ALA A 346 -21.46 26.78 -2.04
CA ALA A 346 -20.71 26.66 -3.28
C ALA A 346 -21.63 26.53 -4.49
N LYS A 347 -22.69 25.71 -4.43
CA LYS A 347 -23.69 25.56 -5.50
C LYS A 347 -24.37 26.89 -5.86
N GLN A 348 -24.64 27.74 -4.86
CA GLN A 348 -25.32 29.02 -5.08
C GLN A 348 -24.38 30.09 -5.64
N ILE A 349 -23.20 30.27 -5.04
CA ILE A 349 -22.31 31.41 -5.34
C ILE A 349 -21.33 31.07 -6.46
N ARG A 350 -20.87 29.81 -6.54
CA ARG A 350 -19.87 29.34 -7.51
C ARG A 350 -20.23 27.94 -8.05
N PRO A 351 -21.32 27.81 -8.84
CA PRO A 351 -21.82 26.51 -9.32
C PRO A 351 -20.79 25.73 -10.15
N ASN A 352 -19.82 26.42 -10.74
CA ASN A 352 -18.76 25.79 -11.54
C ASN A 352 -17.58 25.24 -10.73
N SER A 353 -17.52 25.53 -9.43
CA SER A 353 -16.44 25.09 -8.53
C SER A 353 -16.45 23.59 -8.28
N LEU A 354 -15.30 23.02 -7.89
CA LEU A 354 -15.20 21.58 -7.62
C LEU A 354 -16.15 21.13 -6.50
N ARG A 355 -16.23 21.89 -5.40
CA ARG A 355 -17.12 21.57 -4.27
C ARG A 355 -18.60 21.66 -4.62
N ALA A 356 -18.97 22.54 -5.56
CA ALA A 356 -20.34 22.62 -6.06
C ALA A 356 -20.73 21.45 -6.97
N LYS A 357 -19.80 21.00 -7.83
CA LYS A 357 -20.03 19.94 -8.82
C LYS A 357 -20.05 18.54 -8.21
N PHE A 358 -19.17 18.27 -7.25
CA PHE A 358 -18.93 16.91 -6.74
C PHE A 358 -19.22 16.77 -5.24
N GLY A 359 -19.48 17.86 -4.53
CA GLY A 359 -19.78 17.81 -3.10
C GLY A 359 -21.20 17.31 -2.84
N VAL A 360 -21.35 16.54 -1.77
CA VAL A 360 -22.62 16.02 -1.26
C VAL A 360 -23.14 16.87 -0.10
N ASP A 361 -22.26 17.13 0.87
CA ASP A 361 -22.58 17.90 2.08
C ASP A 361 -21.35 18.69 2.57
N LYS A 362 -21.48 19.37 3.72
CA LYS A 362 -20.44 20.20 4.32
C LYS A 362 -19.11 19.47 4.57
N TYR A 363 -19.14 18.19 4.96
CA TYR A 363 -17.96 17.39 5.29
C TYR A 363 -17.53 16.52 4.12
N LYS A 364 -18.49 16.03 3.33
CA LYS A 364 -18.31 15.34 2.04
C LYS A 364 -18.36 16.36 0.89
N ASN A 365 -17.44 17.31 0.91
CA ASN A 365 -17.38 18.41 -0.05
C ASN A 365 -16.43 18.16 -1.24
N ALA A 366 -16.24 16.90 -1.65
CA ALA A 366 -15.34 16.40 -2.70
C ALA A 366 -13.83 16.64 -2.51
N VAL A 367 -13.40 17.88 -2.27
CA VAL A 367 -11.99 18.25 -2.23
C VAL A 367 -11.65 19.08 -0.99
N HIS A 368 -10.58 18.66 -0.33
CA HIS A 368 -9.83 19.49 0.60
C HIS A 368 -8.73 20.22 -0.17
N CYS A 369 -8.49 21.48 0.15
CA CYS A 369 -7.40 22.27 -0.41
C CYS A 369 -6.79 23.09 0.74
N THR A 370 -5.49 23.29 0.72
CA THR A 370 -4.77 24.06 1.75
C THR A 370 -5.40 25.44 1.95
N ASP A 371 -5.67 25.85 3.19
CA ASP A 371 -6.31 27.13 3.49
C ASP A 371 -5.33 28.30 3.61
N LEU A 372 -4.10 28.06 4.07
CA LEU A 372 -3.02 29.05 4.18
C LEU A 372 -1.80 28.66 3.32
N PRO A 373 -1.13 29.59 2.63
CA PRO A 373 0.04 29.26 1.82
C PRO A 373 1.15 28.55 2.61
N ASP A 374 1.40 28.98 3.84
CA ASP A 374 2.46 28.45 4.71
C ASP A 374 2.22 26.99 5.13
N ASP A 375 0.96 26.54 5.17
CA ASP A 375 0.59 25.17 5.54
C ASP A 375 0.85 24.16 4.40
N THR A 376 0.99 24.65 3.16
CA THR A 376 1.16 23.79 1.97
C THR A 376 2.32 22.81 2.13
N GLY A 377 3.47 23.32 2.60
CA GLY A 377 4.67 22.50 2.77
C GLY A 377 4.46 21.39 3.80
N ILE A 378 3.73 21.70 4.88
CA ILE A 378 3.43 20.79 5.98
C ILE A 378 2.48 19.69 5.49
N GLU A 379 1.38 20.06 4.82
CA GLU A 379 0.41 19.10 4.30
C GLU A 379 1.03 18.16 3.25
N LEU A 380 1.84 18.70 2.32
CA LEU A 380 2.54 17.88 1.33
C LEU A 380 3.60 16.97 1.97
N GLU A 381 4.35 17.48 2.96
CA GLU A 381 5.31 16.65 3.70
C GLU A 381 4.60 15.54 4.48
N TYR A 382 3.43 15.82 5.04
CA TYR A 382 2.61 14.84 5.74
C TYR A 382 2.28 13.65 4.85
N PHE A 383 1.66 13.90 3.68
CA PHE A 383 1.29 12.83 2.76
C PHE A 383 2.48 12.16 2.10
N PHE A 384 3.36 12.92 1.46
CA PHE A 384 4.38 12.37 0.57
C PHE A 384 5.63 11.87 1.32
N LYS A 385 5.81 12.21 2.60
CA LYS A 385 6.94 11.74 3.41
C LYS A 385 6.52 11.12 4.74
N ILE A 386 5.77 11.78 5.61
CA ILE A 386 5.50 11.25 6.96
C ILE A 386 4.68 9.96 6.92
N LEU A 387 3.53 9.95 6.22
CA LEU A 387 2.70 8.75 6.09
C LEU A 387 3.43 7.59 5.41
N ASN A 388 4.25 7.94 4.43
CA ASN A 388 5.09 7.03 3.69
C ASN A 388 6.21 6.43 4.57
N ASP A 389 6.91 7.26 5.36
CA ASP A 389 8.00 6.88 6.26
C ASP A 389 7.51 6.09 7.48
N TYR A 390 6.30 6.38 7.99
CA TYR A 390 5.73 5.66 9.13
C TYR A 390 5.45 4.20 8.78
N LEU A 391 4.94 3.93 7.58
CA LEU A 391 4.80 2.56 7.05
C LEU A 391 6.15 1.87 6.91
N ASN A 392 7.18 2.58 6.45
CA ASN A 392 8.55 2.05 6.32
C ASN A 392 9.17 1.73 7.68
N LYS A 393 9.04 2.63 8.66
CA LYS A 393 9.55 2.43 10.02
C LYS A 393 8.85 1.28 10.72
N LEU A 394 7.52 1.11 10.55
CA LEU A 394 6.76 -0.03 11.09
C LEU A 394 7.17 -1.37 10.46
N LYS A 395 7.39 -1.40 9.14
CA LYS A 395 7.92 -2.58 8.44
C LYS A 395 9.33 -2.90 8.92
N ALA A 396 10.29 -1.98 8.76
CA ALA A 396 11.67 -2.14 9.23
C ALA A 396 11.77 -2.49 10.73
N ALA A 397 10.83 -2.00 11.54
CA ALA A 397 10.66 -2.37 12.93
C ALA A 397 10.27 -3.84 13.13
N LYS A 398 9.20 -4.30 12.48
CA LYS A 398 8.75 -5.70 12.54
C LYS A 398 9.85 -6.65 12.02
N MET A 399 10.62 -6.23 11.00
CA MET A 399 11.73 -6.95 10.39
C MET A 399 12.96 -7.08 11.29
N LYS A 400 13.48 -5.97 11.82
CA LYS A 400 14.59 -6.00 12.78
C LYS A 400 14.23 -6.82 14.02
N TYR A 401 12.96 -6.84 14.43
CA TYR A 401 12.50 -7.69 15.53
C TYR A 401 12.51 -9.18 15.16
N CYS A 402 12.02 -9.58 13.98
CA CYS A 402 12.09 -10.99 13.54
C CYS A 402 13.54 -11.48 13.46
N LEU A 403 14.44 -10.74 12.82
CA LEU A 403 15.84 -11.14 12.66
C LEU A 403 16.61 -11.14 13.99
N VAL A 404 16.34 -10.18 14.89
CA VAL A 404 16.86 -10.20 16.26
C VAL A 404 16.24 -11.33 17.09
N VAL A 405 14.96 -11.66 16.96
CA VAL A 405 14.40 -12.82 17.69
C VAL A 405 14.97 -14.14 17.15
N VAL A 406 15.19 -14.23 15.84
CA VAL A 406 15.73 -15.39 15.12
C VAL A 406 17.23 -15.60 15.40
N LEU A 407 18.02 -14.52 15.55
CA LEU A 407 19.45 -14.60 15.91
C LEU A 407 19.68 -14.83 17.41
N PHE A 408 18.74 -14.45 18.28
CA PHE A 408 18.97 -14.42 19.73
C PHE A 408 18.29 -15.54 20.52
N THR A 409 17.26 -16.16 19.96
CA THR A 409 16.35 -17.09 20.65
C THR A 409 16.16 -16.84 22.15
N ILE A 410 15.30 -15.90 22.55
CA ILE A 410 15.17 -15.57 23.99
C ILE A 410 13.83 -16.01 24.57
N CYS A 411 13.98 -16.98 25.47
CA CYS A 411 13.36 -17.13 26.77
C CYS A 411 11.83 -17.19 26.89
N SER A 412 11.37 -18.34 27.35
CA SER A 412 10.18 -18.46 28.20
C SER A 412 10.32 -17.54 29.41
N GLY A 413 9.51 -16.49 29.43
CA GLY A 413 9.49 -15.46 30.47
C GLY A 413 8.82 -14.15 30.03
N PHE A 414 8.60 -13.95 28.73
CA PHE A 414 7.93 -12.76 28.21
C PHE A 414 6.48 -13.04 27.82
N PRO A 415 5.51 -12.23 28.29
CA PRO A 415 4.15 -12.31 27.81
C PRO A 415 4.11 -11.65 26.43
N GLN A 416 4.19 -12.43 25.35
CA GLN A 416 3.75 -11.98 24.02
C GLN A 416 3.49 -13.17 23.08
N LYS A 417 2.46 -12.98 22.25
CA LYS A 417 1.71 -13.98 21.46
C LYS A 417 2.58 -15.04 20.75
N PRO A 418 2.05 -16.28 20.57
CA PRO A 418 2.74 -17.32 19.82
C PRO A 418 2.87 -16.91 18.35
N ILE A 419 4.08 -16.55 17.93
CA ILE A 419 4.46 -16.54 16.53
C ILE A 419 4.66 -18.01 16.14
N LYS A 420 3.88 -18.54 15.19
CA LYS A 420 4.04 -19.91 14.66
C LYS A 420 5.31 -19.96 13.79
N LEU A 421 6.47 -19.98 14.45
CA LEU A 421 7.80 -20.15 13.86
C LEU A 421 8.23 -21.60 14.05
N GLY A 422 7.86 -22.47 13.11
CA GLY A 422 8.27 -23.88 13.07
C GLY A 422 7.59 -24.79 14.11
N ASN A 423 8.04 -26.05 14.15
CA ASN A 423 7.57 -27.07 15.09
C ASN A 423 7.93 -26.69 16.54
N GLU A 424 7.11 -27.08 17.52
CA GLU A 424 7.29 -26.72 18.94
C GLU A 424 8.64 -27.21 19.52
N GLU A 425 9.11 -28.39 19.09
CA GLU A 425 10.39 -28.99 19.53
C GLU A 425 11.62 -28.12 19.20
N ASP A 426 11.61 -27.48 18.03
CA ASP A 426 12.68 -26.61 17.55
C ASP A 426 12.79 -25.33 18.39
N ARG A 427 11.66 -24.85 18.92
CA ARG A 427 11.59 -23.67 19.78
C ARG A 427 12.15 -23.97 21.17
N GLU A 428 11.85 -25.14 21.72
CA GLU A 428 12.35 -25.58 23.02
C GLU A 428 13.87 -25.75 23.02
N MET A 429 14.41 -26.39 21.98
CA MET A 429 15.86 -26.56 21.83
C MET A 429 16.61 -25.22 21.84
N ARG A 430 16.13 -24.25 21.06
CA ARG A 430 16.79 -22.94 21.00
C ARG A 430 16.61 -22.12 22.29
N ASN A 431 15.46 -22.26 22.97
CA ASN A 431 15.25 -21.64 24.28
C ASN A 431 16.27 -22.18 25.31
N GLN A 432 16.57 -23.47 25.25
CA GLN A 432 17.58 -24.08 26.12
C GLN A 432 18.98 -23.53 25.83
N ILE A 433 19.35 -23.36 24.55
CA ILE A 433 20.64 -22.77 24.16
C ILE A 433 20.83 -21.38 24.79
N ALA A 434 19.81 -20.53 24.76
CA ALA A 434 19.92 -19.19 25.31
C ALA A 434 19.93 -19.18 26.84
N LEU A 435 19.14 -20.02 27.51
CA LEU A 435 19.20 -20.15 28.98
C LEU A 435 20.60 -20.59 29.43
N ASP A 436 21.15 -21.61 28.77
CA ASP A 436 22.50 -22.07 29.07
C ASP A 436 23.56 -20.98 28.84
N CYS A 437 23.40 -20.17 27.79
CA CYS A 437 24.33 -19.07 27.51
C CYS A 437 24.16 -17.90 28.48
N ILE A 438 22.95 -17.62 28.96
CA ILE A 438 22.70 -16.65 30.03
C ILE A 438 23.42 -17.09 31.30
N ASP A 439 23.25 -18.35 31.69
CA ASP A 439 23.85 -18.91 32.91
C ASP A 439 25.38 -18.99 32.79
N LYS A 440 25.90 -19.36 31.62
CA LYS A 440 27.35 -19.45 31.36
C LYS A 440 28.04 -18.10 31.38
N ILE A 441 27.42 -17.06 30.82
CA ILE A 441 28.02 -15.72 30.69
C ILE A 441 27.72 -14.83 31.92
N GLY A 442 26.65 -15.13 32.67
CA GLY A 442 26.21 -14.29 33.79
C GLY A 442 25.75 -12.90 33.32
N ILE A 443 25.05 -12.86 32.20
CA ILE A 443 24.43 -11.65 31.64
C ILE A 443 23.04 -11.44 32.24
N GLU A 444 22.70 -10.20 32.55
CA GLU A 444 21.38 -9.85 33.05
C GLU A 444 20.35 -9.98 31.92
N LYS A 445 19.25 -10.71 32.19
CA LYS A 445 18.16 -10.90 31.23
C LYS A 445 17.64 -9.56 30.71
N GLU A 446 17.56 -8.53 31.56
CA GLU A 446 17.11 -7.19 31.21
C GLU A 446 17.94 -6.54 30.10
N MET A 447 19.25 -6.73 30.10
CA MET A 447 20.12 -6.20 29.04
C MET A 447 19.77 -6.80 27.68
N ILE A 448 19.51 -8.10 27.65
CA ILE A 448 19.17 -8.78 26.40
C ILE A 448 17.78 -8.36 25.92
N LEU A 449 16.84 -8.18 26.85
CA LEU A 449 15.48 -7.73 26.54
C LEU A 449 15.43 -6.31 26.03
N LYS A 450 16.23 -5.43 26.65
CA LYS A 450 16.40 -4.07 26.18
C LYS A 450 16.95 -4.09 24.75
N ALA A 451 17.97 -4.90 24.47
CA ALA A 451 18.55 -5.01 23.14
C ALA A 451 17.56 -5.53 22.09
N VAL A 452 16.73 -6.53 22.44
CA VAL A 452 15.65 -7.04 21.59
C VAL A 452 14.56 -5.97 21.36
N ALA A 453 14.16 -5.25 22.41
CA ALA A 453 13.13 -4.22 22.33
C ALA A 453 13.59 -2.98 21.53
N THR A 454 14.83 -2.53 21.74
CA THR A 454 15.42 -1.39 21.03
C THR A 454 15.99 -1.76 19.66
N ARG A 455 16.10 -3.06 19.36
CA ARG A 455 16.64 -3.60 18.10
C ARG A 455 18.04 -3.10 17.81
N THR A 456 18.85 -3.11 18.85
CA THR A 456 20.24 -2.67 18.82
C THR A 456 21.14 -3.79 19.26
N PHE A 457 22.39 -3.74 18.85
CA PHE A 457 23.44 -4.61 19.35
C PHE A 457 24.35 -3.82 20.29
N PRO A 458 24.13 -3.86 21.62
CA PRO A 458 25.03 -3.25 22.60
C PRO A 458 26.50 -3.59 22.36
N GLU A 459 27.38 -2.63 22.61
CA GLU A 459 28.83 -2.84 22.63
C GLU A 459 29.31 -3.56 23.90
N ASP A 460 28.40 -3.87 24.83
CA ASP A 460 28.71 -4.51 26.10
C ASP A 460 29.40 -5.88 25.92
N ARG A 461 30.44 -6.11 26.72
CA ARG A 461 31.26 -7.32 26.64
C ARG A 461 30.44 -8.59 26.93
N LYS A 462 29.60 -8.59 27.96
CA LYS A 462 28.77 -9.75 28.31
C LYS A 462 27.76 -10.03 27.21
N TYR A 463 27.22 -8.98 26.58
CA TYR A 463 26.30 -9.13 25.45
C TYR A 463 26.97 -9.76 24.23
N LYS A 464 28.17 -9.31 23.89
CA LYS A 464 28.98 -9.90 22.81
C LYS A 464 29.35 -11.35 23.11
N ASP A 465 29.74 -11.66 24.34
CA ASP A 465 30.09 -13.03 24.76
C ASP A 465 28.85 -13.96 24.75
N PHE A 466 27.67 -13.43 25.11
CA PHE A 466 26.39 -14.13 24.97
C PHE A 466 26.07 -14.46 23.51
N LEU A 467 26.24 -13.49 22.60
CA LEU A 467 26.06 -13.68 21.16
C LEU A 467 26.99 -14.78 20.61
N ALA A 468 28.28 -14.73 20.95
CA ALA A 468 29.24 -15.76 20.54
C ALA A 468 28.89 -17.15 21.11
N CYS A 469 28.43 -17.21 22.37
CA CYS A 469 27.97 -18.47 22.96
C CYS A 469 26.81 -19.07 22.16
N SER A 470 25.83 -18.24 21.81
CA SER A 470 24.67 -18.63 21.02
C SER A 470 25.08 -19.09 19.62
N TYR A 471 25.92 -18.32 18.92
CA TYR A 471 26.37 -18.65 17.56
C TYR A 471 27.16 -19.96 17.50
N LYS A 472 28.00 -20.23 18.50
CA LYS A 472 28.75 -21.49 18.59
C LYS A 472 27.81 -22.68 18.80
N LYS A 473 26.86 -22.58 19.73
CA LYS A 473 25.89 -23.65 20.01
C LYS A 473 24.94 -23.92 18.84
N GLN A 474 24.66 -22.91 18.02
CA GLN A 474 23.85 -23.03 16.81
C GLN A 474 24.67 -23.42 15.57
N GLY A 475 26.00 -23.52 15.67
CA GLY A 475 26.89 -23.87 14.56
C GLY A 475 27.10 -22.74 13.54
N PHE A 476 26.73 -21.50 13.85
CA PHE A 476 26.95 -20.32 13.01
C PHE A 476 28.37 -19.77 13.12
N GLN A 477 29.04 -20.00 14.25
CA GLN A 477 30.43 -19.61 14.46
C GLN A 477 31.24 -20.81 14.92
N GLN A 478 32.38 -21.05 14.27
CA GLN A 478 33.30 -22.14 14.58
C GLN A 478 34.18 -21.83 15.80
N GLU A 479 34.93 -22.83 16.27
CA GLU A 479 35.86 -22.67 17.40
C GLU A 479 37.04 -21.74 17.11
N ASP A 480 37.39 -21.54 15.85
CA ASP A 480 38.41 -20.58 15.39
C ASP A 480 37.85 -19.15 15.22
N GLY A 481 36.54 -18.97 15.43
CA GLY A 481 35.85 -17.69 15.34
C GLY A 481 35.27 -17.39 13.96
N THR A 482 35.58 -18.21 12.94
CA THR A 482 35.04 -18.05 11.59
C THR A 482 33.54 -18.30 11.54
N LEU A 483 32.86 -17.60 10.62
CA LEU A 483 31.41 -17.74 10.43
C LEU A 483 31.11 -18.83 9.40
N SER A 484 30.22 -19.73 9.76
CA SER A 484 29.67 -20.73 8.85
C SER A 484 28.48 -20.14 8.09
N ILE A 485 28.76 -19.44 6.99
CA ILE A 485 27.70 -18.90 6.12
C ILE A 485 26.80 -20.02 5.59
N GLU A 486 27.31 -21.22 5.35
CA GLU A 486 26.49 -22.34 4.89
C GLU A 486 25.47 -22.78 5.95
N ASN A 487 25.87 -22.88 7.22
CA ASN A 487 24.92 -23.19 8.30
C ASN A 487 23.92 -22.05 8.53
N LEU A 488 24.35 -20.81 8.35
CA LEU A 488 23.46 -19.64 8.36
C LEU A 488 22.48 -19.70 7.19
N LYS A 489 22.91 -20.06 5.97
CA LYS A 489 22.04 -20.23 4.81
C LYS A 489 21.02 -21.35 5.04
N ILE A 490 21.44 -22.53 5.50
CA ILE A 490 20.54 -23.66 5.85
C ILE A 490 19.51 -23.25 6.91
N PHE A 491 19.92 -22.46 7.90
CA PHE A 491 19.00 -21.94 8.89
C PHE A 491 18.01 -20.94 8.30
N MET A 492 18.48 -20.07 7.40
CA MET A 492 17.69 -19.03 6.75
C MET A 492 16.83 -19.54 5.58
N GLU A 493 17.09 -20.74 5.04
CA GLU A 493 16.23 -21.45 4.07
C GLU A 493 14.82 -21.71 4.60
N ARG A 494 14.63 -21.62 5.93
CA ARG A 494 13.32 -21.69 6.58
C ARG A 494 12.47 -20.42 6.38
N PHE A 495 13.11 -19.33 5.95
CA PHE A 495 12.54 -18.00 5.84
C PHE A 495 12.65 -17.43 4.41
N TYR A 496 13.70 -17.79 3.66
CA TYR A 496 13.98 -17.28 2.31
C TYR A 496 14.34 -18.41 1.35
N LYS A 497 14.28 -18.16 0.04
CA LYS A 497 14.77 -19.13 -0.93
C LYS A 497 16.31 -19.12 -0.92
N ARG A 498 16.91 -20.31 -1.06
CA ARG A 498 18.38 -20.48 -1.03
C ARG A 498 19.11 -19.57 -2.03
N GLU A 499 18.53 -19.35 -3.20
CA GLU A 499 19.08 -18.54 -4.29
C GLU A 499 19.24 -17.05 -3.89
N GLU A 500 18.32 -16.56 -3.07
CA GLU A 500 18.28 -15.17 -2.61
C GLU A 500 19.38 -14.94 -1.56
N LEU A 501 19.67 -15.94 -0.72
CA LEU A 501 20.64 -15.86 0.38
C LEU A 501 22.10 -15.67 -0.05
N SER A 502 22.38 -15.58 -1.35
CA SER A 502 23.69 -15.16 -1.89
C SER A 502 24.13 -13.78 -1.38
N VAL A 503 23.18 -12.91 -1.01
CA VAL A 503 23.49 -11.59 -0.42
C VAL A 503 24.25 -11.65 0.90
N MET A 504 24.22 -12.78 1.61
CA MET A 504 24.90 -12.96 2.90
C MET A 504 26.38 -13.33 2.75
N GLU A 505 26.84 -13.66 1.54
CA GLU A 505 28.23 -14.06 1.28
C GLU A 505 29.29 -13.04 1.72
N PRO A 506 29.08 -11.71 1.58
CA PRO A 506 30.01 -10.72 2.10
C PRO A 506 30.22 -10.80 3.61
N CYS A 507 29.22 -11.28 4.37
CA CYS A 507 29.34 -11.41 5.82
C CYS A 507 30.30 -12.54 6.26
N ALA A 508 30.72 -13.44 5.35
CA ALA A 508 31.73 -14.45 5.63
C ALA A 508 33.10 -13.85 6.00
N LEU A 509 33.37 -12.64 5.50
CA LEU A 509 34.67 -11.97 5.61
C LEU A 509 34.83 -11.19 6.92
N ILE A 510 33.84 -11.24 7.80
CA ILE A 510 33.85 -10.51 9.07
C ILE A 510 34.87 -11.14 10.00
N THR A 511 35.81 -10.31 10.44
CA THR A 511 36.84 -10.63 11.40
C THR A 511 36.78 -9.65 12.56
N GLY A 512 37.31 -10.03 13.71
CA GLY A 512 37.25 -9.22 14.91
C GLY A 512 38.20 -9.73 15.99
N PRO A 513 38.50 -8.90 16.99
CA PRO A 513 39.48 -9.21 18.02
C PRO A 513 38.99 -10.30 18.99
N THR A 514 37.68 -10.46 19.14
CA THR A 514 37.07 -11.54 19.94
C THR A 514 35.96 -12.23 19.16
N HIS A 515 35.61 -13.44 19.59
CA HIS A 515 34.47 -14.18 19.03
C HIS A 515 33.17 -13.39 19.18
N GLY A 516 33.02 -12.64 20.27
CA GLY A 516 31.86 -11.79 20.53
C GLY A 516 31.77 -10.59 19.60
N ASP A 517 32.91 -9.98 19.27
CA ASP A 517 32.97 -8.90 18.27
C ASP A 517 32.62 -9.42 16.88
N ILE A 518 33.12 -10.61 16.52
CA ILE A 518 32.78 -11.27 15.26
C ILE A 518 31.28 -11.57 15.22
N ALA A 519 30.71 -12.18 16.27
CA ALA A 519 29.29 -12.53 16.32
C ALA A 519 28.39 -11.29 16.22
N ARG A 520 28.76 -10.19 16.89
CA ARG A 520 28.02 -8.92 16.81
C ARG A 520 28.09 -8.29 15.43
N SER A 521 29.29 -8.14 14.87
CA SER A 521 29.48 -7.56 13.54
C SER A 521 28.82 -8.41 12.46
N ALA A 522 28.85 -9.74 12.62
CA ALA A 522 28.10 -10.68 11.79
C ALA A 522 26.61 -10.43 11.86
N ALA A 523 26.04 -10.30 13.06
CA ALA A 523 24.62 -10.03 13.23
C ALA A 523 24.17 -8.74 12.54
N ILE A 524 24.99 -7.68 12.63
CA ILE A 524 24.73 -6.40 11.96
C ILE A 524 24.78 -6.58 10.44
N CYS A 525 25.84 -7.17 9.91
CA CYS A 525 25.98 -7.41 8.47
C CYS A 525 24.86 -8.28 7.92
N LEU A 526 24.50 -9.37 8.60
CA LEU A 526 23.42 -10.26 8.16
C LEU A 526 22.08 -9.51 8.05
N ILE A 527 21.78 -8.63 9.00
CA ILE A 527 20.59 -7.78 8.94
C ILE A 527 20.65 -6.83 7.74
N GLU A 528 21.77 -6.12 7.57
CA GLU A 528 21.95 -5.14 6.48
C GLU A 528 21.95 -5.81 5.10
N SER A 529 22.48 -7.03 4.99
CA SER A 529 22.53 -7.80 3.74
C SER A 529 21.18 -8.39 3.34
N ILE A 530 20.33 -8.73 4.31
CA ILE A 530 19.01 -9.34 4.06
C ILE A 530 17.93 -8.27 3.88
N GLU A 531 18.11 -7.08 4.45
CA GLU A 531 17.17 -5.94 4.33
C GLU A 531 16.72 -5.66 2.87
N PRO A 532 17.59 -5.72 1.84
CA PRO A 532 17.18 -5.55 0.44
C PRO A 532 16.39 -6.73 -0.15
N LEU A 533 16.63 -7.97 0.28
CA LEU A 533 15.89 -9.14 -0.21
C LEU A 533 14.46 -9.20 0.32
N GLU A 534 14.25 -8.72 1.54
CA GLU A 534 12.93 -8.75 2.17
C GLU A 534 12.04 -7.61 1.71
N ALA A 535 12.64 -6.50 1.28
CA ALA A 535 11.96 -5.53 0.43
C ALA A 535 11.42 -6.18 -0.86
N ILE A 536 12.01 -7.30 -1.31
CA ILE A 536 11.57 -8.08 -2.47
C ILE A 536 10.65 -9.24 -2.06
N ASN A 537 10.73 -9.81 -0.86
CA ASN A 537 9.93 -10.98 -0.46
C ASN A 537 8.65 -10.67 0.35
N ASP A 538 8.52 -9.46 0.91
CA ASP A 538 7.22 -8.89 1.33
C ASP A 538 6.43 -8.33 0.12
N LEU A 539 6.92 -8.56 -1.12
CA LEU A 539 6.11 -8.59 -2.34
C LEU A 539 5.16 -9.76 -2.22
#